data_AF-A0A7G9GY98-F1
#
_entry.id   AF-A0A7G9GY98-F1
#
_cell.length_a   1.000
_cell.length_b   1.000
_cell.length_c   1.000
_cell.angle_alpha   90.00
_cell.angle_beta   90.00
_cell.angle_gamma   90.00
#
_symmetry.space_group_name_H-M   'P 1'
#
loop_
_entity.id
_entity.type
_entity.pdbx_description
1 polymer ?
#
loop_
_entity_poly.entity_id
_entity_poly.type
_entity_poly.pdbx_seq_one_letter_code
_entity_poly.pdbx_strand_id
1 'polypeptide(L)'
;MLLLSVFLFAGLFVALTYGIEFILPPFGKLFYTDFMDILQSLVLTLSFKTNIPEKYCLIFTVFIISIIPFLITFFFNKSLKKRRKDRYKYKL
;
A
#
# COMPACT_ATOMS: atom_id res chain seq x y z
N MET A 1 13.15 6.37 13.59
CA MET A 1 12.59 5.08 13.12
C MET A 1 11.19 5.27 12.58
N LEU A 2 10.32 5.98 13.31
CA LEU A 2 8.94 6.23 12.90
C LEU A 2 8.84 6.93 11.53
N LEU A 3 9.63 7.98 11.31
CA LEU A 3 9.72 8.68 10.03
C LEU A 3 10.06 7.75 8.86
N LEU A 4 11.08 6.90 9.01
CA LEU A 4 11.50 5.95 7.98
C LEU A 4 10.41 4.91 7.70
N SER A 5 9.71 4.42 8.72
CA SER A 5 8.59 3.50 8.50
C SER A 5 7.38 4.16 7.81
N VAL A 6 7.15 5.45 8.06
CA VAL A 6 6.09 6.21 7.36
C VAL A 6 6.46 6.38 5.88
N PHE A 7 7.69 6.77 5.57
CA PHE A 7 8.16 6.86 4.17
C PHE A 7 8.09 5.50 3.46
N LEU A 8 8.50 4.44 4.14
CA LEU A 8 8.49 3.09 3.57
C LEU A 8 7.06 2.58 3.34
N PHE A 9 6.13 2.93 4.25
CA PHE A 9 4.70 2.65 4.07
C PHE A 9 4.12 3.43 2.89
N ALA A 10 4.31 4.75 2.87
CA ALA A 10 3.78 5.62 1.82
C ALA A 10 4.32 5.23 0.45
N GLY A 11 5.64 5.00 0.33
CA GLY A 11 6.27 4.56 -0.90
C GLY A 11 5.75 3.22 -1.39
N LEU A 12 5.62 2.23 -0.50
CA LEU A 12 5.05 0.93 -0.87
C LEU A 12 3.57 1.02 -1.25
N PHE A 13 2.79 1.84 -0.55
CA PHE A 13 1.37 2.03 -0.85
C PHE A 13 1.18 2.62 -2.24
N VAL A 14 1.94 3.68 -2.58
CA VAL A 14 1.94 4.30 -3.91
C VAL A 14 2.46 3.33 -4.98
N ALA A 15 3.54 2.60 -4.70
CA ALA A 15 4.05 1.61 -5.64
C ALA A 15 3.03 0.50 -5.92
N LEU A 16 2.26 0.08 -4.91
CA LEU A 16 1.24 -0.94 -5.07
C LEU A 16 0.05 -0.45 -5.89
N THR A 17 -0.41 0.79 -5.68
CA THR A 17 -1.51 1.35 -6.48
C THR A 17 -1.14 1.47 -7.96
N TYR A 18 0.06 1.98 -8.27
CA TYR A 18 0.56 2.02 -9.65
C TYR A 18 0.83 0.60 -10.19
N GLY A 19 1.28 -0.33 -9.35
CA GLY A 19 1.47 -1.73 -9.72
C GLY A 19 0.16 -2.44 -10.07
N ILE A 20 -0.94 -2.13 -9.38
CA ILE A 20 -2.27 -2.68 -9.69
C ILE A 20 -2.73 -2.19 -11.06
N GLU A 21 -2.54 -0.90 -11.36
CA GLU A 21 -2.78 -0.36 -12.69
C GLU A 21 -1.94 -1.13 -13.73
N PHE A 22 -0.65 -1.30 -13.52
CA PHE A 22 0.21 -2.02 -14.48
C PHE A 22 -0.22 -3.48 -14.76
N ILE A 23 -0.84 -4.18 -13.79
CA ILE A 23 -1.13 -5.62 -13.86
C ILE A 23 -2.53 -5.93 -14.41
N LEU A 24 -3.56 -5.11 -14.15
CA LEU A 24 -4.92 -5.40 -14.62
C LEU A 24 -5.17 -4.84 -16.04
N PRO A 25 -5.64 -5.60 -17.04
CA PRO A 25 -6.19 -5.01 -18.26
C PRO A 25 -7.57 -4.37 -17.97
N PRO A 26 -7.92 -3.18 -18.55
CA PRO A 26 -7.29 -2.48 -19.68
C PRO A 26 -6.11 -1.56 -19.31
N PHE A 27 -5.66 -1.58 -18.05
CA PHE A 27 -4.66 -0.71 -17.45
C PHE A 27 -3.17 -1.07 -17.76
N GLY A 28 -2.93 -1.92 -18.78
CA GLY A 28 -1.58 -2.27 -19.27
C GLY A 28 -0.81 -1.13 -19.96
N LYS A 29 -1.35 0.09 -19.93
CA LYS A 29 -0.67 1.37 -20.18
C LYS A 29 -1.00 2.24 -18.97
N LEU A 30 -0.05 3.04 -18.47
CA LEU A 30 -0.31 4.09 -17.48
C LEU A 30 -1.32 5.08 -18.08
N PHE A 31 -2.60 4.77 -17.99
CA PHE A 31 -3.68 5.59 -18.52
C PHE A 31 -3.95 6.73 -17.55
N TYR A 32 -3.78 6.47 -16.26
CA TYR A 32 -3.90 7.44 -15.20
C TYR A 32 -2.51 7.75 -14.64
N THR A 33 -2.04 8.96 -14.90
CA THR A 33 -0.82 9.49 -14.27
C THR A 33 -1.07 9.86 -12.81
N ASP A 34 -2.31 10.26 -12.49
CA ASP A 34 -2.70 10.71 -11.16
C ASP A 34 -3.18 9.55 -10.27
N PHE A 35 -2.56 9.46 -9.10
CA PHE A 35 -2.86 8.45 -8.07
C PHE A 35 -4.34 8.37 -7.69
N MET A 36 -5.02 9.52 -7.60
CA MET A 36 -6.43 9.58 -7.21
C MET A 36 -7.34 8.98 -8.26
N ASP A 37 -7.01 9.14 -9.54
CA ASP A 37 -7.83 8.62 -10.65
C ASP A 37 -7.74 7.10 -10.73
N ILE A 38 -6.56 6.53 -10.45
CA ILE A 38 -6.38 5.07 -10.31
C ILE A 38 -7.29 4.54 -9.21
N LEU A 39 -7.31 5.22 -8.07
CA LEU A 39 -8.12 4.80 -6.93
C LEU A 39 -9.61 4.90 -7.23
N GLN A 40 -10.06 6.02 -7.82
CA GLN A 40 -11.45 6.21 -8.21
C GLN A 40 -11.89 5.18 -9.25
N SER A 41 -11.05 4.88 -10.23
CA SER A 41 -11.31 3.84 -11.24
C SER A 41 -11.54 2.46 -10.60
N LEU A 42 -10.72 2.08 -9.62
CA LEU A 42 -10.90 0.84 -8.87
C LEU A 42 -12.20 0.85 -8.05
N VAL A 43 -12.52 1.97 -7.42
CA VAL A 43 -13.74 2.16 -6.62
C VAL A 43 -14.98 2.08 -7.49
N LEU A 44 -15.00 2.75 -8.63
CA LEU A 44 -16.09 2.69 -9.60
C LEU A 44 -16.28 1.25 -10.07
N THR A 45 -15.21 0.57 -10.47
CA THR A 45 -15.27 -0.82 -10.92
C THR A 45 -15.86 -1.75 -9.85
N LEU A 46 -15.47 -1.57 -8.58
CA LEU A 46 -16.03 -2.31 -7.46
C LEU A 46 -17.49 -1.97 -7.18
N SER A 47 -17.84 -0.68 -7.18
CA SER A 47 -19.20 -0.18 -6.99
C SER A 47 -20.14 -0.75 -8.05
N PHE A 48 -19.77 -0.67 -9.34
CA PHE A 48 -20.53 -1.23 -10.46
C PHE A 48 -20.74 -2.74 -10.34
N LYS A 49 -19.73 -3.48 -9.87
CA LYS A 49 -19.81 -4.94 -9.77
C LYS A 49 -20.58 -5.43 -8.55
N THR A 50 -20.63 -4.63 -7.47
CA THR A 50 -21.19 -5.05 -6.18
C THR A 50 -22.48 -4.33 -5.81
N ASN A 51 -22.88 -3.29 -6.54
CA ASN A 51 -23.99 -2.38 -6.20
C ASN A 51 -23.85 -1.73 -4.81
N ILE A 52 -22.63 -1.68 -4.26
CA ILE A 52 -22.33 -1.03 -2.99
C ILE A 52 -22.01 0.45 -3.28
N PRO A 53 -22.48 1.41 -2.45
CA PRO A 53 -22.14 2.82 -2.64
C PRO A 53 -20.63 3.07 -2.65
N GLU A 54 -20.18 3.93 -3.56
CA GLU A 54 -18.76 4.25 -3.81
C GLU A 54 -17.99 4.61 -2.54
N LYS A 55 -18.64 5.31 -1.60
CA LYS A 55 -18.04 5.70 -0.31
C LYS A 55 -17.51 4.49 0.46
N TYR A 56 -18.27 3.40 0.49
CA TYR A 56 -17.86 2.18 1.19
C TYR A 56 -16.82 1.41 0.39
N CYS A 57 -16.93 1.39 -0.94
CA CYS A 57 -15.95 0.78 -1.83
C CYS A 57 -14.58 1.47 -1.71
N LEU A 58 -14.52 2.80 -1.58
CA LEU A 58 -13.27 3.56 -1.39
C LEU A 58 -12.55 3.17 -0.11
N ILE A 59 -13.28 3.14 1.01
CA ILE A 59 -12.73 2.71 2.29
C ILE A 59 -12.19 1.28 2.16
N PHE A 60 -12.95 0.40 1.53
CA PHE A 60 -12.56 -1.00 1.34
C PHE A 60 -11.33 -1.17 0.45
N THR A 61 -11.23 -0.45 -0.67
CA THR A 61 -10.06 -0.48 -1.56
C THR A 61 -8.81 0.03 -0.87
N VAL A 62 -8.90 1.18 -0.18
CA VAL A 62 -7.77 1.73 0.57
C VAL A 62 -7.31 0.74 1.63
N PHE A 63 -8.27 0.18 2.38
CA PHE A 63 -7.99 -0.80 3.41
C PHE A 63 -7.25 -2.01 2.85
N ILE A 64 -7.77 -2.65 1.80
CA ILE A 64 -7.13 -3.83 1.18
C ILE A 64 -5.71 -3.52 0.69
N ILE A 65 -5.54 -2.43 -0.06
CA ILE A 65 -4.24 -2.09 -0.64
C ILE A 65 -3.23 -1.77 0.47
N SER A 66 -3.68 -1.19 1.59
CA SER A 66 -2.82 -0.85 2.72
C SER A 66 -2.35 -2.03 3.56
N ILE A 67 -2.98 -3.21 3.47
CA ILE A 67 -2.60 -4.41 4.23
C ILE A 67 -1.16 -4.84 3.91
N ILE A 68 -0.80 -4.90 2.62
CA ILE A 68 0.53 -5.39 2.20
C ILE A 68 1.65 -4.43 2.63
N PRO A 69 1.60 -3.12 2.35
CA PRO A 69 2.56 -2.14 2.86
C PRO A 69 2.67 -2.15 4.39
N PHE A 70 1.54 -2.33 5.09
CA PHE A 70 1.52 -2.41 6.55
C PHE A 70 2.29 -3.64 7.06
N LEU A 71 2.05 -4.82 6.49
CA LEU A 71 2.77 -6.04 6.88
C LEU A 71 4.28 -5.89 6.64
N ILE A 72 4.69 -5.40 5.46
CA ILE A 72 6.10 -5.23 5.11
C ILE A 72 6.78 -4.26 6.09
N THR A 73 6.18 -3.10 6.35
CA THR A 73 6.73 -2.10 7.27
C THR A 73 6.78 -2.61 8.71
N PHE A 74 5.79 -3.39 9.14
CA PHE A 74 5.76 -4.02 10.45
C PHE A 74 6.90 -5.04 10.64
N PHE A 75 7.08 -5.97 9.69
CA PHE A 75 8.16 -6.96 9.73
C PHE A 75 9.54 -6.29 9.65
N PHE A 76 9.69 -5.28 8.79
CA PHE A 76 10.92 -4.51 8.67
C PHE A 76 11.29 -3.83 9.99
N ASN A 77 10.33 -3.17 10.64
CA ASN A 77 10.53 -2.55 11.96
C ASN A 77 10.88 -3.57 13.05
N LYS A 78 10.23 -4.75 13.05
CA LYS A 78 10.52 -5.84 14.00
C LYS A 78 11.94 -6.37 13.83
N SER A 79 12.38 -6.59 12.58
CA SER A 79 13.74 -7.03 12.24
C SER A 79 14.80 -6.00 12.66
N LEU A 80 14.56 -4.71 12.38
CA LEU A 80 15.46 -3.62 12.77
C LEU A 80 15.61 -3.48 14.29
N LYS A 81 14.51 -3.62 15.05
CA LYS A 81 14.57 -3.62 16.52
C LYS A 81 15.38 -4.80 17.05
N LYS A 82 15.24 -6.00 16.48
CA LYS A 82 16.02 -7.19 16.84
C LYS A 82 17.52 -6.97 16.61
N ARG A 83 17.90 -6.52 15.41
CA ARG A 83 19.31 -6.22 15.05
C ARG A 83 19.95 -5.11 15.90
N ARG A 84 19.17 -4.12 16.38
CA ARG A 84 19.68 -3.11 17.32
C ARG A 84 19.99 -3.73 18.68
N LYS A 85 19.07 -4.55 19.21
CA LYS A 85 19.24 -5.21 20.52
C LYS A 85 20.46 -6.13 20.54
N ASP A 86 20.67 -6.88 19.45
CA ASP A 86 21.82 -7.77 19.30
C ASP A 86 23.14 -6.97 19.27
N ARG A 87 23.20 -5.86 18.51
CA ARG A 87 24.40 -5.00 18.46
C ARG A 87 24.78 -4.35 19.80
N TYR A 88 23.84 -4.12 20.72
CA TYR A 88 24.16 -3.65 22.07
C TYR A 88 24.65 -4.78 22.98
N LYS A 89 24.30 -6.04 22.69
CA LYS A 89 24.67 -7.21 23.51
C LYS A 89 26.08 -7.72 23.22
N TYR A 90 26.59 -7.51 22.00
CA TYR A 90 27.95 -7.90 21.57
C TYR A 90 28.96 -6.74 21.58
N LYS A 91 28.62 -5.63 22.26
CA LYS A 91 29.50 -4.47 22.44
C LYS A 91 30.02 -4.32 23.89
N LEU A 92 29.80 -5.33 24.72
CA LEU A 92 30.45 -5.56 26.02
C LEU A 92 31.58 -6.56 25.83
#